data_AF-A0A7S1QM25-F1
#
_entry.id   AF-A0A7S1QM25-F1
#
_cell.length_a   1.000
_cell.length_b   1.000
_cell.length_c   1.000
_cell.angle_alpha   90.00
_cell.angle_beta   90.00
_cell.angle_gamma   90.00
#
_symmetry.space_group_name_H-M   'P 1'
#
loop_
_entity.id
_entity.type
_entity.pdbx_description
1 polymer ?
#
loop_
_entity_poly.entity_id
_entity_poly.type
_entity_poly.pdbx_seq_one_letter_code
_entity_poly.pdbx_strand_id
1 'polypeptide(L)'
;PRLKGESIAEGYCEFVEANEALLEEYISMGEEDDLEKVGDYLRRHGGTLLQGEHAESYLLLDCLEKEMNGEHSAMTGSARQYQLLCQLREFSRASGRPARDAVNPVFQRLLDHEPTKDSFEETVANFVVRIEKRAVVKKKEMDAEREEEEGVPGPGGLNPTEVFHSLPPEMREAFEAKDTQRLQAAIEALPEEEARYHLKRCEDSGLWVPNPDAGPPPYRD
;
A
#
# COMPACT_ATOMS: atom_id res chain seq x y z
N PRO A 1 5.18 -1.21 -6.21
CA PRO A 1 5.83 -1.03 -4.89
C PRO A 1 4.81 -0.94 -3.74
N ARG A 2 4.92 -1.84 -2.75
CA ARG A 2 4.03 -1.94 -1.59
C ARG A 2 4.25 -0.84 -0.53
N LEU A 3 5.39 -0.13 -0.56
CA LEU A 3 5.60 1.15 0.14
C LEU A 3 5.48 2.32 -0.84
N LYS A 4 4.73 3.37 -0.47
CA LYS A 4 4.75 4.70 -1.09
C LYS A 4 4.65 5.76 0.02
N GLY A 5 5.61 6.69 0.15
CA GLY A 5 5.59 7.75 1.18
C GLY A 5 6.96 8.12 1.77
N GLU A 6 6.98 9.04 2.76
CA GLU A 6 8.18 9.74 3.28
C GLU A 6 9.17 8.90 4.12
N SER A 7 8.96 7.60 4.31
CA SER A 7 9.90 6.72 5.04
C SER A 7 10.19 5.40 4.33
N ILE A 8 10.37 5.44 3.00
CA ILE A 8 10.92 4.30 2.26
C ILE A 8 12.35 4.07 2.77
N ALA A 9 12.61 2.89 3.34
CA ALA A 9 13.97 2.49 3.72
C ALA A 9 14.89 2.66 2.50
N GLU A 10 16.03 3.32 2.69
CA GLU A 10 16.98 3.62 1.61
C GLU A 10 17.25 2.36 0.77
N GLY A 11 17.05 2.42 -0.55
CA GLY A 11 17.25 1.29 -1.46
C GLY A 11 16.08 0.30 -1.57
N TYR A 12 14.98 0.46 -0.82
CA TYR A 12 13.85 -0.47 -0.87
C TYR A 12 13.15 -0.49 -2.24
N CYS A 13 12.90 0.68 -2.84
CA CYS A 13 12.24 0.75 -4.14
C CYS A 13 13.08 0.06 -5.22
N GLU A 14 14.37 0.35 -5.26
CA GLU A 14 15.31 -0.25 -6.20
C GLU A 14 15.43 -1.77 -5.97
N PHE A 15 15.44 -2.21 -4.71
CA PHE A 15 15.42 -3.63 -4.38
C PHE A 15 14.16 -4.31 -4.89
N VAL A 16 12.99 -3.71 -4.68
CA VAL A 16 11.71 -4.28 -5.12
C VAL A 16 11.65 -4.33 -6.63
N GLU A 17 11.98 -3.24 -7.33
CA GLU A 17 11.96 -3.19 -8.79
C GLU A 17 12.88 -4.24 -9.42
N ALA A 18 14.03 -4.52 -8.80
CA ALA A 18 14.97 -5.53 -9.29
C ALA A 18 14.56 -6.98 -8.95
N ASN A 19 13.77 -7.20 -7.90
CA ASN A 19 13.55 -8.53 -7.32
C ASN A 19 12.09 -8.93 -7.13
N GLU A 20 11.12 -8.16 -7.65
CA GLU A 20 9.68 -8.41 -7.51
C GLU A 20 9.30 -9.84 -7.89
N ALA A 21 9.69 -10.31 -9.08
CA ALA A 21 9.37 -11.68 -9.52
C ALA A 21 9.90 -12.75 -8.55
N LEU A 22 11.10 -12.54 -8.00
CA LEU A 22 11.73 -13.46 -7.05
C LEU A 22 10.98 -13.47 -5.72
N LEU A 23 10.53 -12.30 -5.25
CA LEU A 23 9.75 -12.14 -4.03
C LEU A 23 8.36 -12.77 -4.16
N GLU A 24 7.66 -12.53 -5.27
CA GLU A 24 6.34 -13.11 -5.53
C GLU A 24 6.38 -14.64 -5.63
N GLU A 25 7.39 -15.20 -6.33
CA GLU A 25 7.58 -16.65 -6.38
C GLU A 25 7.85 -17.23 -4.99
N TYR A 26 8.66 -16.57 -4.16
CA TYR A 26 8.87 -17.00 -2.78
C TYR A 26 7.59 -16.98 -1.95
N ILE A 27 6.75 -15.94 -2.11
CA ILE A 27 5.48 -15.79 -1.41
C ILE A 27 4.50 -16.90 -1.80
N SER A 28 4.36 -17.20 -3.10
CA SER A 28 3.40 -18.21 -3.57
C SER A 28 3.67 -19.61 -3.04
N MET A 29 4.94 -19.92 -2.73
CA MET A 29 5.32 -21.21 -2.14
C MET A 29 4.75 -21.43 -0.73
N GLY A 30 4.34 -20.36 -0.05
CA GLY A 30 3.72 -20.43 1.27
C GLY A 30 2.36 -21.15 1.29
N GLU A 31 1.71 -21.30 0.13
CA GLU A 31 0.41 -21.97 0.00
C GLU A 31 0.53 -23.50 -0.10
N GLU A 32 1.72 -24.02 -0.46
CA GLU A 32 1.92 -25.43 -0.81
C GLU A 32 2.36 -26.32 0.37
N ASP A 33 2.69 -25.74 1.54
CA ASP A 33 3.31 -26.42 2.69
C ASP A 33 4.50 -27.37 2.33
N ASP A 34 5.28 -26.98 1.32
CA ASP A 34 6.44 -27.75 0.87
C ASP A 34 7.76 -27.09 1.34
N LEU A 35 8.18 -27.47 2.55
CA LEU A 35 9.41 -26.96 3.17
C LEU A 35 10.68 -27.34 2.40
N GLU A 36 10.71 -28.49 1.71
CA GLU A 36 11.87 -28.88 0.90
C GLU A 36 12.03 -27.91 -0.28
N LYS A 37 10.94 -27.67 -1.02
CA LYS A 37 10.92 -26.73 -2.14
C LYS A 37 11.33 -25.33 -1.69
N VAL A 38 10.80 -24.85 -0.55
CA VAL A 38 11.16 -23.53 0.01
C VAL A 38 12.63 -23.48 0.41
N GLY A 39 13.16 -24.53 1.04
CA GLY A 39 14.58 -24.64 1.38
C GLY A 39 15.47 -24.58 0.13
N ASP A 40 15.11 -25.29 -0.94
CA ASP A 40 15.82 -25.28 -2.23
C ASP A 40 15.82 -23.91 -2.88
N TYR A 41 14.72 -23.19 -2.76
CA TYR A 41 14.61 -21.82 -3.26
C TYR A 41 15.51 -20.87 -2.49
N LEU A 42 15.50 -20.92 -1.16
CA LEU A 42 16.37 -20.09 -0.31
C LEU A 42 17.85 -20.46 -0.42
N ARG A 43 18.19 -21.70 -0.74
CA ARG A 43 19.58 -22.07 -1.07
C ARG A 43 20.08 -21.36 -2.34
N ARG A 44 19.21 -21.21 -3.34
CA ARG A 44 19.55 -20.57 -4.62
C ARG A 44 19.49 -19.05 -4.56
N HIS A 45 18.50 -18.50 -3.87
CA HIS A 45 18.15 -17.08 -3.90
C HIS A 45 18.35 -16.36 -2.57
N GLY A 46 18.71 -17.07 -1.50
CA GLY A 46 18.87 -16.53 -0.15
C GLY A 46 19.97 -15.47 -0.02
N GLY A 47 20.95 -15.46 -0.93
CA GLY A 47 21.92 -14.36 -0.99
C GLY A 47 21.27 -13.00 -1.23
N THR A 48 20.13 -12.96 -1.91
CA THR A 48 19.34 -11.75 -2.17
C THR A 48 18.23 -11.60 -1.12
N LEU A 49 17.47 -12.66 -0.86
CA LEU A 49 16.30 -12.59 0.05
C LEU A 49 16.67 -12.38 1.52
N LEU A 50 17.84 -12.84 1.95
CA LEU A 50 18.29 -12.73 3.34
C LEU A 50 19.29 -11.57 3.53
N GLN A 51 19.49 -10.75 2.50
CA GLN A 51 20.34 -9.56 2.58
C GLN A 51 19.54 -8.37 3.08
N GLY A 52 19.95 -7.81 4.23
CA GLY A 52 19.26 -6.65 4.81
C GLY A 52 17.85 -6.98 5.29
N GLU A 53 16.92 -6.03 5.11
CA GLU A 53 15.55 -6.09 5.64
C GLU A 53 14.47 -5.83 4.58
N HIS A 54 14.86 -5.63 3.32
CA HIS A 54 13.91 -5.22 2.29
C HIS A 54 12.93 -6.34 1.92
N ALA A 55 13.40 -7.59 1.80
CA ALA A 55 12.53 -8.73 1.55
C ALA A 55 11.51 -8.94 2.69
N GLU A 56 11.96 -8.84 3.94
CA GLU A 56 11.05 -8.94 5.10
C GLU A 56 10.02 -7.81 5.10
N SER A 57 10.47 -6.58 4.83
CA SER A 57 9.58 -5.42 4.73
C SER A 57 8.54 -5.63 3.63
N TYR A 58 8.94 -6.19 2.49
CA TYR A 58 8.03 -6.52 1.39
C TYR A 58 6.98 -7.56 1.79
N LEU A 59 7.40 -8.67 2.39
CA LEU A 59 6.49 -9.73 2.83
C LEU A 59 5.57 -9.27 3.96
N LEU A 60 6.04 -8.42 4.87
CA LEU A 60 5.20 -7.85 5.94
C LEU A 60 4.06 -7.01 5.35
N LEU A 61 4.36 -6.20 4.33
CA LEU A 61 3.35 -5.39 3.66
C LEU A 61 2.40 -6.23 2.83
N ASP A 62 2.91 -7.27 2.18
CA ASP A 62 2.08 -8.25 1.47
C ASP A 62 1.07 -8.93 2.42
N CYS A 63 1.50 -9.29 3.63
CA CYS A 63 0.60 -9.81 4.65
C CYS A 63 -0.49 -8.78 5.02
N LEU A 64 -0.11 -7.52 5.24
CA LEU A 64 -1.07 -6.46 5.59
C LEU A 64 -2.07 -6.18 4.46
N GLU A 65 -1.59 -6.09 3.22
CA GLU A 65 -2.40 -5.82 2.04
C GLU A 65 -3.42 -6.94 1.81
N LYS A 66 -2.98 -8.21 1.83
CA LYS A 66 -3.87 -9.37 1.68
C LYS A 66 -4.95 -9.40 2.76
N GLU A 67 -4.58 -9.18 4.02
CA GLU A 67 -5.56 -9.17 5.12
C GLU A 67 -6.56 -8.00 4.98
N MET A 68 -6.09 -6.81 4.61
CA MET A 68 -6.97 -5.66 4.36
C MET A 68 -7.94 -5.88 3.19
N ASN A 69 -7.53 -6.69 2.21
CA ASN A 69 -8.34 -7.10 1.07
C ASN A 69 -9.23 -8.33 1.37
N GLY A 70 -9.16 -8.90 2.58
CA GLY A 70 -9.95 -10.07 2.99
C GLY A 70 -9.41 -11.42 2.49
N GLU A 71 -8.18 -11.45 1.96
CA GLU A 71 -7.51 -12.63 1.42
C GLU A 71 -6.76 -13.40 2.52
N HIS A 72 -7.46 -13.74 3.61
CA HIS A 72 -6.87 -14.29 4.84
C HIS A 72 -6.05 -15.57 4.62
N SER A 73 -6.52 -16.47 3.74
CA SER A 73 -5.79 -17.70 3.40
C SER A 73 -4.45 -17.40 2.73
N ALA A 74 -4.42 -16.48 1.76
CA ALA A 74 -3.20 -16.08 1.07
C ALA A 74 -2.26 -15.30 2.01
N MET A 75 -2.82 -14.48 2.91
CA MET A 75 -2.04 -13.82 3.96
C MET A 75 -1.34 -14.85 4.86
N THR A 76 -2.01 -15.93 5.24
CA THR A 76 -1.42 -16.98 6.09
C THR A 76 -0.21 -17.65 5.44
N GLY A 77 -0.29 -17.95 4.14
CA GLY A 77 0.88 -18.44 3.38
C GLY A 77 2.02 -17.43 3.35
N SER A 78 1.71 -16.16 3.14
CA SER A 78 2.68 -15.05 3.12
C SER A 78 3.35 -14.85 4.49
N ALA A 79 2.56 -14.96 5.56
CA ALA A 79 2.99 -14.89 6.95
C ALA A 79 3.97 -16.02 7.29
N ARG A 80 3.71 -17.23 6.80
CA ARG A 80 4.64 -18.36 6.95
C ARG A 80 5.99 -18.09 6.29
N GLN A 81 5.97 -17.61 5.05
CA GLN A 81 7.19 -17.26 4.32
C GLN A 81 7.97 -16.12 4.98
N TYR A 82 7.26 -15.13 5.55
CA TYR A 82 7.85 -14.06 6.34
C TYR A 82 8.55 -14.60 7.59
N GLN A 83 7.89 -15.49 8.36
CA GLN A 83 8.48 -16.06 9.58
C GLN A 83 9.71 -16.91 9.30
N LEU A 84 9.77 -17.61 8.16
CA LEU A 84 10.98 -18.34 7.75
C LEU A 84 12.17 -17.40 7.54
N LEU A 85 11.97 -16.25 6.89
CA LEU A 85 13.05 -15.25 6.73
C LEU A 85 13.50 -14.71 8.09
N CYS A 86 12.56 -14.37 8.96
CA CYS A 86 12.86 -13.88 10.30
C CYS A 86 13.68 -14.90 11.11
N GLN A 87 13.26 -16.17 11.13
CA GLN A 87 13.96 -17.22 11.86
C GLN A 87 15.40 -17.42 11.36
N LEU A 88 15.62 -17.38 10.05
CA LEU A 88 16.96 -17.47 9.46
C LEU A 88 17.85 -16.28 9.85
N ARG A 89 17.30 -15.07 9.89
CA ARG A 89 18.03 -13.88 10.35
C ARG A 89 18.31 -13.92 11.85
N GLU A 90 17.37 -14.40 12.66
CA GLU A 90 17.60 -14.58 14.10
C GLU A 90 18.74 -15.56 14.37
N PHE A 91 18.79 -16.67 13.61
CA PHE A 91 19.93 -17.59 13.65
C PHE A 91 21.23 -16.89 13.27
N SER A 92 21.22 -16.06 12.22
CA SER A 92 22.39 -15.27 11.82
C SER A 92 22.89 -14.36 12.93
N ARG A 93 21.98 -13.63 13.59
CA ARG A 93 22.28 -12.74 14.72
C ARG A 93 22.84 -13.51 15.92
N ALA A 94 22.28 -14.68 16.25
CA ALA A 94 22.71 -15.50 17.37
C ALA A 94 24.07 -16.20 17.12
N SER A 95 24.33 -16.63 15.88
CA SER A 95 25.53 -17.41 15.53
C SER A 95 26.70 -16.56 15.04
N GLY A 96 26.47 -15.29 14.68
CA GLY A 96 27.46 -14.42 14.03
C GLY A 96 27.83 -14.85 12.62
N ARG A 97 27.07 -15.77 12.01
CA ARG A 97 27.28 -16.26 10.64
C ARG A 97 26.27 -15.64 9.68
N PRO A 98 26.58 -15.52 8.38
CA PRO A 98 25.61 -15.08 7.39
C PRO A 98 24.31 -15.89 7.41
N ALA A 99 23.15 -15.24 7.28
CA ALA A 99 21.83 -15.90 7.30
C ALA A 99 21.67 -17.01 6.26
N ARG A 100 22.33 -16.89 5.10
CA ARG A 100 22.35 -17.96 4.08
C ARG A 100 22.93 -19.28 4.61
N ASP A 101 23.89 -19.22 5.54
CA ASP A 101 24.54 -20.40 6.11
C ASP A 101 23.60 -21.12 7.10
N ALA A 102 22.53 -20.45 7.54
CA ALA A 102 21.49 -21.00 8.40
C ALA A 102 20.46 -21.83 7.63
N VAL A 103 20.33 -21.66 6.31
CA VAL A 103 19.26 -22.28 5.52
C VAL A 103 19.24 -23.79 5.70
N ASN A 104 20.39 -24.46 5.48
CA ASN A 104 20.46 -25.92 5.61
C ASN A 104 20.11 -26.42 7.03
N PRO A 105 20.79 -25.97 8.11
CA PRO A 105 20.52 -26.50 9.44
C PRO A 105 19.12 -26.15 9.97
N VAL A 106 18.55 -24.99 9.60
CA VAL A 106 17.19 -24.61 10.02
C VAL A 106 16.15 -25.49 9.31
N PHE A 107 16.24 -25.63 7.99
CA PHE A 107 15.27 -26.44 7.24
C PHE A 107 15.38 -27.94 7.55
N GLN A 108 16.59 -28.48 7.72
CA GLN A 108 16.75 -29.86 8.19
C GLN A 108 16.05 -30.07 9.55
N ARG A 109 16.20 -29.12 10.47
CA ARG A 109 15.56 -29.21 11.78
C ARG A 109 14.03 -29.08 11.69
N LEU A 110 13.51 -28.22 10.81
CA LEU A 110 12.06 -28.08 10.59
C LEU A 110 11.46 -29.34 9.97
N LEU A 111 12.20 -30.05 9.11
CA LEU A 111 11.77 -31.30 8.47
C LEU A 111 11.87 -32.51 9.41
N ASP A 112 12.95 -32.61 10.18
CA ASP A 112 13.28 -33.82 10.95
C ASP A 112 12.78 -33.80 12.41
N HIS A 113 12.33 -32.65 12.92
CA HIS A 113 11.99 -32.49 14.34
C HIS A 113 10.63 -31.79 14.55
N GLU A 114 9.59 -32.60 14.72
CA GLU A 114 8.19 -32.17 14.94
C GLU A 114 8.03 -31.07 16.00
N PRO A 115 8.64 -31.13 17.21
CA PRO A 115 8.48 -30.04 18.18
C PRO A 115 9.04 -28.69 17.71
N THR A 116 10.04 -28.70 16.81
CA THR A 116 10.53 -27.46 16.18
C THR A 116 9.56 -26.96 15.12
N LYS A 117 8.93 -27.85 14.36
CA LYS A 117 7.87 -27.51 13.42
C LYS A 117 6.65 -26.92 14.14
N ASP A 118 6.16 -27.57 15.19
CA ASP A 118 5.02 -27.08 15.99
C ASP A 118 5.27 -25.68 16.56
N SER A 119 6.47 -25.45 17.12
CA SER A 119 6.85 -24.14 17.65
C SER A 119 6.94 -23.06 16.55
N PHE A 120 7.35 -23.44 15.34
CA PHE A 120 7.35 -22.55 14.19
C PHE A 120 5.91 -22.21 13.76
N GLU A 121 5.02 -23.19 13.62
CA GLU A 121 3.62 -22.96 13.26
C GLU A 121 2.88 -22.14 14.33
N GLU A 122 3.19 -22.31 15.62
CA GLU A 122 2.69 -21.43 16.68
C GLU A 122 3.18 -19.98 16.51
N THR A 123 4.43 -19.80 16.09
CA THR A 123 5.00 -18.46 15.81
C THR A 123 4.28 -17.80 14.63
N VAL A 124 3.98 -18.58 13.58
CA VAL A 124 3.19 -18.11 12.43
C VAL A 124 1.79 -17.72 12.86
N ALA A 125 1.08 -18.56 13.63
CA ALA A 125 -0.26 -18.26 14.12
C ALA A 125 -0.30 -17.00 14.98
N ASN A 126 0.67 -16.83 15.87
CA ASN A 126 0.80 -15.62 16.69
C ASN A 126 1.08 -14.36 15.85
N PHE A 127 1.82 -14.50 14.75
CA PHE A 127 2.04 -13.40 13.82
C PHE A 127 0.80 -13.05 13.01
N VAL A 128 0.06 -14.04 12.51
CA VAL A 128 -1.24 -13.87 11.83
C VAL A 128 -2.20 -13.03 12.68
N VAL A 129 -2.36 -13.37 13.96
CA VAL A 129 -3.20 -12.60 14.90
C VAL A 129 -2.74 -11.13 15.05
N ARG A 130 -1.42 -10.87 14.95
CA ARG A 130 -0.91 -9.49 14.98
C ARG A 130 -1.21 -8.75 13.69
N ILE A 131 -1.11 -9.42 12.54
CA ILE A 131 -1.43 -8.85 11.23
C ILE A 131 -2.91 -8.49 11.15
N GLU A 132 -3.81 -9.39 11.56
CA GLU A 132 -5.26 -9.11 11.62
C GLU A 132 -5.57 -7.83 12.41
N LYS A 133 -5.00 -7.71 13.63
CA LYS A 133 -5.17 -6.52 14.46
C LYS A 133 -4.62 -5.27 13.78
N ARG A 134 -3.43 -5.37 13.17
CA ARG A 134 -2.81 -4.22 12.49
C ARG A 134 -3.58 -3.83 11.24
N ALA A 135 -4.12 -4.77 10.48
CA ALA A 135 -4.94 -4.51 9.29
C ALA A 135 -6.22 -3.73 9.67
N VAL A 136 -6.90 -4.12 10.75
CA VAL A 136 -8.07 -3.38 11.27
C VAL A 136 -7.70 -1.95 11.65
N VAL A 137 -6.59 -1.76 12.37
CA VAL A 137 -6.13 -0.43 12.77
C VAL A 137 -5.74 0.39 11.55
N LYS A 138 -4.97 -0.19 10.62
CA LYS A 138 -4.48 0.51 9.43
C LYS A 138 -5.64 0.92 8.50
N LYS A 139 -6.67 0.07 8.37
CA LYS A 139 -7.89 0.42 7.64
C LYS A 139 -8.60 1.63 8.25
N LYS A 140 -8.73 1.68 9.59
CA LYS A 140 -9.30 2.84 10.29
C LYS A 140 -8.45 4.10 10.15
N GLU A 141 -7.12 3.98 10.24
CA GLU A 141 -6.19 5.09 9.99
C GLU A 141 -6.40 5.65 8.59
N MET A 142 -6.50 4.79 7.56
CA MET A 142 -6.72 5.21 6.18
C MET A 142 -8.10 5.82 5.94
N ASP A 143 -9.16 5.27 6.55
CA ASP A 143 -10.50 5.84 6.47
C ASP A 143 -10.55 7.22 7.14
N ALA A 144 -9.90 7.40 8.30
CA ALA A 144 -9.81 8.67 8.99
C ALA A 144 -8.96 9.71 8.23
N GLU A 145 -7.80 9.32 7.68
CA GLU A 145 -6.97 10.19 6.83
C GLU A 145 -7.77 10.68 5.61
N ARG A 146 -8.57 9.80 5.00
CA ARG A 146 -9.45 10.17 3.88
C ARG A 146 -10.55 11.13 4.31
N GLU A 147 -11.18 10.91 5.46
CA GLU A 147 -12.19 11.84 6.01
C GLU A 147 -11.57 13.20 6.36
N GLU A 148 -10.34 13.23 6.88
CA GLU A 148 -9.61 14.47 7.17
C GLU A 148 -9.23 15.21 5.87
N GLU A 149 -8.71 14.52 4.86
CA GLU A 149 -8.41 15.09 3.54
C GLU A 149 -9.67 15.63 2.85
N GLU A 150 -10.77 14.86 2.86
CA GLU A 150 -12.06 15.31 2.35
C GLU A 150 -12.60 16.51 3.13
N GLY A 151 -12.17 16.72 4.39
CA GLY A 151 -12.57 17.79 5.28
C GLY A 151 -11.77 19.10 5.16
N VAL A 152 -10.62 19.12 4.46
CA VAL A 152 -9.75 20.32 4.37
C VAL A 152 -10.41 21.40 3.51
N PRO A 153 -10.77 22.58 4.08
CA PRO A 153 -11.33 23.66 3.29
C PRO A 153 -10.29 24.28 2.35
N GLY A 154 -10.71 24.67 1.16
CA GLY A 154 -9.91 25.39 0.19
C GLY A 154 -9.58 26.83 0.62
N PRO A 155 -8.89 27.61 -0.23
CA PRO A 155 -8.37 28.94 0.11
C PRO A 155 -9.43 29.97 0.55
N GLY A 156 -10.68 29.79 0.12
CA GLY A 156 -11.85 30.59 0.53
C GLY A 156 -12.67 29.97 1.66
N GLY A 157 -12.16 28.92 2.32
CA GLY A 157 -12.83 28.25 3.45
C GLY A 157 -13.99 27.33 3.05
N LEU A 158 -14.13 27.01 1.76
CA LEU A 158 -15.13 26.06 1.28
C LEU A 158 -14.54 24.68 1.09
N ASN A 159 -15.29 23.65 1.46
CA ASN A 159 -14.89 22.26 1.27
C ASN A 159 -14.99 21.87 -0.22
N PRO A 160 -13.92 21.38 -0.87
CA PRO A 160 -13.94 20.98 -2.29
C PRO A 160 -14.96 19.89 -2.60
N THR A 161 -15.09 18.89 -1.73
CA THR A 161 -16.03 17.77 -1.88
C THR A 161 -17.47 18.24 -1.79
N GLU A 162 -17.81 19.07 -0.80
CA GLU A 162 -19.15 19.66 -0.68
C GLU A 162 -19.50 20.55 -1.88
N VAL A 163 -18.55 21.39 -2.32
CA VAL A 163 -18.75 22.24 -3.50
C VAL A 163 -19.01 21.36 -4.73
N PHE A 164 -18.16 20.36 -4.98
CA PHE A 164 -18.30 19.44 -6.10
C PHE A 164 -19.67 18.73 -6.13
N HIS A 165 -20.14 18.19 -5.00
CA HIS A 165 -21.46 17.54 -4.92
C HIS A 165 -22.64 18.51 -5.10
N SER A 166 -22.44 19.80 -4.83
CA SER A 166 -23.46 20.84 -5.03
C SER A 166 -23.45 21.48 -6.43
N LEU A 167 -22.50 21.10 -7.30
CA LEU A 167 -22.45 21.63 -8.67
C LEU A 167 -23.57 21.07 -9.55
N PRO A 168 -23.97 21.80 -10.61
CA PRO A 168 -24.84 21.27 -11.65
C PRO A 168 -24.29 19.95 -12.24
N PRO A 169 -25.17 19.00 -12.62
CA PRO A 169 -24.75 17.70 -13.14
C PRO A 169 -23.73 17.80 -14.28
N GLU A 170 -23.94 18.74 -15.21
CA GLU A 170 -23.11 18.94 -16.40
C GLU A 170 -21.68 19.39 -16.05
N MET A 171 -21.55 20.26 -15.04
CA MET A 171 -20.24 20.70 -14.54
C MET A 171 -19.55 19.55 -13.79
N ARG A 172 -20.31 18.79 -12.99
CA ARG A 172 -19.79 17.67 -12.21
C ARG A 172 -19.22 16.57 -13.11
N GLU A 173 -19.97 16.17 -14.13
CA GLU A 173 -19.51 15.21 -15.15
C GLU A 173 -18.26 15.70 -15.89
N ALA A 174 -18.17 17.00 -16.18
CA ALA A 174 -16.99 17.57 -16.82
C ALA A 174 -15.74 17.51 -15.92
N PHE A 175 -15.89 17.75 -14.61
CA PHE A 175 -14.82 17.59 -13.64
C PHE A 175 -14.40 16.11 -13.48
N GLU A 176 -15.34 15.18 -13.42
CA GLU A 176 -15.05 13.73 -13.35
C GLU A 176 -14.28 13.24 -14.58
N ALA A 177 -14.67 13.72 -15.77
CA ALA A 177 -14.01 13.42 -17.03
C ALA A 177 -12.68 14.17 -17.23
N LYS A 178 -12.35 15.14 -16.35
CA LYS A 178 -11.25 16.11 -16.51
C LYS A 178 -11.31 16.83 -17.86
N ASP A 179 -12.51 17.10 -18.36
CA ASP A 179 -12.76 17.68 -19.66
C ASP A 179 -13.03 19.19 -19.52
N THR A 180 -11.98 19.98 -19.80
CA THR A 180 -12.04 21.44 -19.70
C THR A 180 -12.95 22.08 -20.75
N GLN A 181 -13.10 21.48 -21.93
CA GLN A 181 -13.99 22.00 -22.97
C GLN A 181 -15.45 21.79 -22.58
N ARG A 182 -15.76 20.60 -22.05
CA ARG A 182 -17.10 20.28 -21.57
C ARG A 182 -17.48 21.11 -20.34
N LEU A 183 -16.51 21.41 -19.47
CA LEU A 183 -16.71 22.31 -18.34
C LEU A 183 -17.05 23.73 -18.82
N GLN A 184 -16.29 24.25 -19.80
CA GLN A 184 -16.55 25.57 -20.38
C GLN A 184 -17.95 25.65 -21.02
N ALA A 185 -18.34 24.63 -21.80
CA ALA A 185 -19.67 24.57 -22.40
C ALA A 185 -20.79 24.49 -21.34
N ALA A 186 -20.57 23.77 -20.24
CA ALA A 186 -21.51 23.71 -19.12
C ALA A 186 -21.66 25.07 -18.42
N ILE A 187 -20.56 25.82 -18.26
CA ILE A 187 -20.58 27.17 -17.69
C ILE A 187 -21.34 28.14 -18.61
N GLU A 188 -21.09 28.08 -19.93
CA GLU A 188 -21.74 28.94 -20.92
C GLU A 188 -23.24 28.66 -21.09
N ALA A 189 -23.67 27.44 -20.75
CA ALA A 189 -25.09 27.07 -20.76
C ALA A 189 -25.87 27.62 -19.56
N LEU A 190 -25.18 28.04 -18.49
CA LEU A 190 -25.80 28.58 -17.27
C LEU A 190 -26.07 30.09 -17.40
N PRO A 191 -27.09 30.61 -16.70
CA PRO A 191 -27.25 32.06 -16.51
C PRO A 191 -26.00 32.66 -15.88
N GLU A 192 -25.65 33.89 -16.27
CA GLU A 192 -24.43 34.58 -15.84
C GLU A 192 -24.27 34.60 -14.30
N GLU A 193 -25.34 34.89 -13.56
CA GLU A 193 -25.35 34.90 -12.09
C GLU A 193 -25.06 33.51 -11.47
N GLU A 194 -25.59 32.44 -12.05
CA GLU A 194 -25.36 31.07 -11.59
C GLU A 194 -23.95 30.60 -11.91
N ALA A 195 -23.47 30.91 -13.12
CA ALA A 195 -22.09 30.67 -13.53
C ALA A 195 -21.10 31.36 -12.59
N ARG A 196 -21.31 32.64 -12.26
CA ARG A 196 -20.49 33.39 -11.30
C ARG A 196 -20.51 32.75 -9.91
N TYR A 197 -21.69 32.34 -9.42
CA TYR A 197 -21.86 31.69 -8.13
C TYR A 197 -21.06 30.38 -8.03
N HIS A 198 -21.19 29.49 -9.02
CA HIS A 198 -20.50 28.19 -9.02
C HIS A 198 -19.00 28.33 -9.24
N LEU A 199 -18.54 29.20 -10.15
CA LEU A 199 -17.12 29.40 -10.41
C LEU A 199 -16.38 29.97 -9.20
N LYS A 200 -16.96 30.96 -8.52
CA LYS A 200 -16.39 31.51 -7.28
C LYS A 200 -16.22 30.43 -6.22
N ARG A 201 -17.24 29.59 -6.03
CA ARG A 201 -17.17 28.48 -5.07
C ARG A 201 -16.13 27.44 -5.46
N CYS A 202 -15.95 27.16 -6.76
CA CYS A 202 -14.90 26.26 -7.24
C CYS A 202 -13.50 26.82 -6.98
N GLU A 203 -13.31 28.14 -7.10
CA GLU A 203 -12.03 28.78 -6.74
C GLU A 203 -11.81 28.82 -5.22
N ASP A 204 -12.83 29.23 -4.46
CA ASP A 204 -12.80 29.31 -3.00
C ASP A 204 -12.60 27.93 -2.35
N SER A 205 -13.03 26.85 -3.00
CA SER A 205 -12.77 25.49 -2.55
C SER A 205 -11.48 24.88 -3.11
N GLY A 206 -10.80 25.56 -4.03
CA GLY A 206 -9.60 25.04 -4.70
C GLY A 206 -9.89 23.92 -5.71
N LEU A 207 -11.15 23.64 -6.00
CA LEU A 207 -11.59 22.67 -7.02
C LEU A 207 -11.20 23.11 -8.44
N TRP A 208 -11.09 24.43 -8.66
CA TRP A 208 -10.69 25.00 -9.94
C TRP A 208 -9.72 26.17 -9.74
N VAL A 209 -8.62 26.16 -10.49
CA VAL A 209 -7.67 27.26 -10.54
C VAL A 209 -7.85 27.99 -11.87
N PRO A 210 -8.24 29.28 -11.87
CA PRO A 210 -8.37 30.04 -13.10
C PRO A 210 -7.04 30.12 -13.84
N ASN A 211 -7.08 29.99 -15.16
CA ASN A 211 -5.89 30.15 -15.99
C ASN A 211 -5.43 31.63 -15.97
N PRO A 212 -4.20 31.94 -15.49
CA PRO A 212 -3.72 33.33 -15.41
C PRO A 212 -3.66 34.05 -16.76
N ASP A 213 -3.55 33.30 -17.88
CA ASP A 213 -3.49 33.87 -19.23
C ASP A 213 -4.88 34.17 -19.84
N ALA A 214 -5.97 33.76 -19.19
CA ALA A 214 -7.34 33.88 -19.73
C ALA A 214 -8.05 35.20 -19.35
N GLY A 215 -7.35 36.14 -18.72
CA GLY A 215 -7.95 37.36 -18.15
C GLY A 215 -8.66 37.09 -16.81
N PRO A 216 -9.11 38.14 -16.10
CA PRO A 216 -9.81 37.97 -14.84
C PRO A 216 -11.08 37.12 -15.06
N PRO A 217 -11.37 36.14 -14.19
CA PRO A 217 -12.57 35.35 -14.28
C PRO A 217 -13.81 36.25 -14.32
N PRO A 218 -14.89 35.87 -15.02
CA PRO A 218 -16.06 36.73 -15.26
C PRO A 218 -16.80 37.19 -14.00
N TYR A 219 -16.43 36.68 -12.82
CA TYR A 219 -16.97 37.06 -11.52
C TYR A 219 -16.10 38.00 -10.69
N ARG A 220 -14.84 38.24 -11.07
CA ARG A 220 -13.99 39.25 -10.44
C ARG A 220 -14.22 40.58 -11.12
N ASP A 221 -14.95 41.47 -10.44
CA ASP A 221 -15.10 42.88 -10.83
C ASP A 221 -13.75 43.62 -10.74
#